data_AF-A0A0N1BGY2-F1
#
_entry.id   AF-A0A0N1BGY2-F1
#
_cell.length_a   1.000
_cell.length_b   1.000
_cell.length_c   1.000
_cell.angle_alpha   90.00
_cell.angle_beta   90.00
_cell.angle_gamma   90.00
#
_symmetry.space_group_name_H-M   'P 1'
#
loop_
_entity.id
_entity.type
_entity.pdbx_description
1 polymer ?
#
loop_
_entity_poly.entity_id
_entity_poly.type
_entity_poly.pdbx_seq_one_letter_code
_entity_poly.pdbx_strand_id
1 'polypeptide(L)' 'MPTVLRDRGFRYFFYSDEGSPLEPCHVHVSNGDGEAKFWVGDDVTVAYNRGLNRRDLAFAMMVVRAKRSQIERAWHGYFY' A
#
# COMPACT_ATOMS: atom_id res chain seq x y z
N MET A 1 11.68 -4.27 -3.56
CA MET A 1 10.24 -4.07 -3.30
C MET A 1 9.73 -5.13 -2.33
N PRO A 2 9.88 -4.89 -1.02
CA PRO A 2 9.38 -5.79 0.00
C PRO A 2 7.86 -5.88 -0.11
N THR A 3 7.36 -7.11 -0.14
CA THR A 3 5.91 -7.36 -0.23
C THR A 3 5.40 -7.67 1.16
N VAL A 4 4.43 -6.90 1.62
CA VAL A 4 3.84 -7.03 2.96
C VAL A 4 2.87 -8.20 3.01
N LEU A 5 2.01 -8.31 2.00
CA LEU A 5 1.07 -9.41 1.85
C LEU A 5 0.56 -9.55 0.40
N ARG A 6 -0.06 -10.69 0.13
CA ARG A 6 -0.81 -10.98 -1.11
C ARG A 6 -2.16 -11.56 -0.74
N ASP A 7 -3.21 -11.11 -1.40
CA ASP A 7 -4.57 -11.63 -1.22
C ASP A 7 -5.38 -11.46 -2.51
N ARG A 8 -6.05 -12.52 -2.98
CA ARG A 8 -6.95 -12.50 -4.16
C ARG A 8 -6.39 -11.80 -5.41
N GLY A 9 -5.10 -11.99 -5.70
CA GLY A 9 -4.43 -11.34 -6.84
C GLY A 9 -3.88 -9.94 -6.55
N PHE A 10 -4.27 -9.31 -5.44
CA PHE A 10 -3.70 -8.06 -4.97
C PHE A 10 -2.33 -8.30 -4.31
N ARG A 11 -1.37 -7.45 -4.63
CA ARG A 11 -0.06 -7.40 -3.98
C ARG A 11 0.10 -6.07 -3.27
N TYR A 12 0.46 -6.11 -1.99
CA TYR A 12 0.69 -4.93 -1.15
C TYR A 12 2.19 -4.83 -0.86
N PHE A 13 2.82 -3.72 -1.25
CA PHE A 13 4.28 -3.56 -1.18
C PHE A 13 4.68 -2.09 -1.01
N PHE A 14 5.95 -1.86 -0.70
CA PHE A 14 6.61 -0.56 -0.80
C PHE A 14 7.85 -0.69 -1.69
N TYR A 15 8.31 0.41 -2.27
CA TYR A 15 9.56 0.39 -3.01
C TYR A 15 10.73 0.30 -2.01
N SER A 16 11.83 -0.30 -2.43
CA SER A 16 13.02 -0.38 -1.56
C SER A 16 13.80 0.95 -1.54
N ASP A 17 13.55 1.80 -2.53
CA ASP A 17 14.25 3.04 -2.83
C ASP A 17 13.24 4.19 -2.83
N GLU A 18 12.75 4.53 -1.64
CA GLU A 18 11.76 5.60 -1.39
C GLU A 18 12.41 7.00 -1.35
N GLY A 19 13.68 7.12 -1.74
CA GLY A 19 14.40 8.39 -1.82
C GLY A 19 14.83 9.00 -0.49
N SER A 20 15.37 10.22 -0.56
CA SER A 20 15.79 11.05 0.58
C SER A 20 15.35 12.50 0.33
N PRO A 21 14.43 13.07 1.14
CA PRO A 21 13.86 12.50 2.36
C PRO A 21 12.86 11.36 2.10
N LEU A 22 12.75 10.44 3.07
CA LEU A 22 11.79 9.35 3.04
C LEU A 22 10.35 9.89 3.10
N GLU A 23 9.46 9.35 2.27
CA GLU A 23 8.04 9.68 2.34
C GLU A 23 7.36 9.15 3.62
N PRO A 24 6.19 9.71 4.01
CA PRO A 24 5.37 9.12 5.07
C PRO A 24 5.00 7.66 4.78
N CYS A 25 4.68 6.89 5.84
CA CYS A 25 4.30 5.49 5.72
C CYS A 25 3.17 5.30 4.71
N HIS A 26 3.40 4.42 3.74
CA HIS A 26 2.44 4.16 2.66
C HIS A 26 2.58 2.74 2.10
N VAL A 27 1.62 2.36 1.27
CA VAL A 27 1.61 1.08 0.58
C VAL A 27 1.12 1.23 -0.84
N HIS A 28 1.79 0.56 -1.77
CA HIS A 28 1.35 0.34 -3.13
C HIS A 28 0.55 -0.97 -3.19
N VAL A 29 -0.55 -0.93 -3.92
CA VAL A 29 -1.43 -2.07 -4.16
C VAL A 29 -1.59 -2.26 -5.65
N SER A 30 -1.13 -3.39 -6.19
CA SER A 30 -1.29 -3.74 -7.59
C SER A 30 -2.23 -4.93 -7.78
N ASN A 31 -3.06 -4.90 -8.81
CA ASN A 31 -3.87 -6.04 -9.28
C ASN A 31 -4.03 -5.95 -10.81
N GLY A 32 -3.65 -7.01 -11.53
CA GLY A 32 -3.55 -6.97 -12.99
C GLY A 32 -2.61 -5.84 -13.46
N ASP A 33 -3.07 -5.04 -14.42
CA ASP A 33 -2.36 -3.86 -14.93
C ASP A 33 -2.59 -2.58 -14.09
N GLY A 34 -3.39 -2.67 -13.02
CA GLY A 34 -3.74 -1.53 -12.17
C GLY A 34 -2.87 -1.43 -10.91
N GLU A 35 -2.58 -0.21 -10.49
CA GLU A 35 -1.88 0.10 -9.24
C GLU A 35 -2.50 1.31 -8.55
N ALA A 36 -2.61 1.27 -7.22
CA ALA A 36 -2.92 2.43 -6.39
C ALA A 36 -1.93 2.56 -5.23
N LYS A 37 -1.69 3.78 -4.79
CA LYS A 37 -0.91 4.10 -3.58
C LYS A 37 -1.84 4.62 -2.51
N PHE A 38 -1.62 4.17 -1.28
CA PHE A 38 -2.38 4.58 -0.11
C PHE A 38 -1.44 5.14 0.96
N TRP A 39 -1.76 6.32 1.49
CA TRP A 39 -1.13 6.81 2.71
C TRP A 39 -1.68 6.03 3.90
N VAL A 40 -0.79 5.63 4.80
CA VAL A 40 -1.09 4.85 5.99
C VAL A 40 -0.70 5.67 7.21
N GLY A 41 -1.65 6.48 7.68
CA GLY A 41 -1.59 7.21 8.94
C GLY A 41 -2.86 6.93 9.75
N ASP A 42 -3.29 7.89 10.59
CA ASP A 42 -4.51 7.75 11.40
C ASP A 42 -5.74 7.36 10.59
N ASP A 43 -5.86 7.93 9.40
CA ASP A 43 -6.76 7.49 8.35
C ASP A 43 -6.00 6.93 7.15
N VAL A 44 -6.60 5.94 6.49
CA VAL A 44 -6.11 5.43 5.20
C VAL A 44 -6.79 6.20 4.07
N THR A 45 -5.97 6.84 3.23
CA THR A 45 -6.41 7.66 2.10
C THR A 45 -5.72 7.24 0.80
N VAL A 46 -6.38 7.45 -0.33
CA VAL A 46 -5.80 7.16 -1.65
C VAL A 46 -4.89 8.33 -2.04
N ALA A 47 -3.62 8.06 -2.28
CA ALA A 47 -2.67 9.02 -2.83
C ALA A 47 -2.84 9.14 -4.35
N TYR A 48 -2.93 7.99 -5.04
CA TYR A 48 -3.30 7.92 -6.44
C TYR A 48 -3.91 6.57 -6.78
N ASN A 49 -4.66 6.52 -7.88
CA ASN A 49 -5.12 5.30 -8.51
C ASN A 49 -4.82 5.35 -10.03
N ARG A 50 -4.09 4.35 -10.53
CA ARG A 50 -3.75 4.15 -11.93
C ARG A 50 -4.25 2.78 -12.36
N GLY A 51 -5.48 2.71 -12.85
CA GLY A 51 -5.99 1.51 -13.52
C GLY A 51 -6.73 0.50 -12.63
N LEU A 52 -6.79 0.67 -11.30
CA LEU A 52 -7.74 -0.12 -10.51
C LEU A 52 -9.16 0.39 -10.74
N ASN A 53 -10.07 -0.52 -11.09
CA ASN A 53 -11.49 -0.19 -11.16
C ASN A 53 -12.04 0.14 -9.76
N ARG A 54 -13.25 0.71 -9.72
CA ARG A 54 -13.88 1.16 -8.46
C ARG A 54 -14.03 0.04 -7.42
N ARG A 55 -14.33 -1.19 -7.85
CA ARG A 55 -14.53 -2.34 -6.94
C ARG A 55 -13.20 -2.77 -6.34
N ASP A 56 -12.16 -2.86 -7.16
CA ASP A 56 -10.82 -3.26 -6.73
C ASP A 56 -10.18 -2.21 -5.82
N LEU A 57 -10.34 -0.92 -6.14
CA LEU A 57 -9.87 0.17 -5.28
C LEU A 57 -10.56 0.14 -3.90
N ALA A 58 -11.88 -0.08 -3.87
CA ALA A 58 -12.64 -0.18 -2.63
C ALA A 58 -12.22 -1.39 -1.80
N PHE A 59 -11.99 -2.54 -2.44
CA PHE A 59 -11.49 -3.74 -1.78
C PHE A 59 -10.08 -3.54 -1.23
N ALA A 60 -9.17 -2.98 -2.03
CA ALA A 60 -7.82 -2.63 -1.59
C ALA A 60 -7.85 -1.69 -0.38
N MET A 61 -8.65 -0.62 -0.41
CA MET A 61 -8.82 0.30 0.72
C MET A 61 -9.29 -0.43 1.99
N MET A 62 -10.28 -1.32 1.87
CA MET A 62 -10.77 -2.13 2.99
C MET A 62 -9.66 -3.00 3.59
N VAL A 63 -8.86 -3.65 2.74
CA VAL A 63 -7.74 -4.50 3.21
C VAL A 63 -6.64 -3.67 3.84
N VAL A 64 -6.25 -2.54 3.25
CA VAL A 64 -5.23 -1.64 3.83
C VAL A 64 -5.68 -1.16 5.21
N ARG A 65 -6.96 -0.77 5.38
CA ARG A 65 -7.51 -0.40 6.70
C ARG A 65 -7.45 -1.56 7.69
N ALA A 66 -7.88 -2.75 7.28
CA ALA A 66 -7.88 -3.93 8.14
C ALA A 66 -6.46 -4.42 8.51
N LYS A 67 -5.47 -4.12 7.67
CA LYS A 67 -4.07 -4.56 7.84
C LYS A 67 -3.11 -3.42 8.17
N ARG A 68 -3.63 -2.24 8.54
CA ARG A 68 -2.85 -1.02 8.85
C ARG A 68 -1.64 -1.30 9.72
N SER A 69 -1.85 -1.91 10.90
CA SER A 69 -0.75 -2.17 11.85
C SER A 69 0.30 -3.15 11.32
N GLN A 70 -0.06 -4.07 10.43
CA GLN A 70 0.91 -4.96 9.79
C GLN A 70 1.77 -4.18 8.77
N ILE A 71 1.15 -3.28 8.02
CA ILE A 71 1.81 -2.44 7.02
C ILE A 71 2.76 -1.45 7.71
N GLU A 72 2.31 -0.77 8.77
CA GLU A 72 3.15 0.13 9.58
C GLU A 72 4.36 -0.61 10.16
N ARG A 73 4.16 -1.79 10.76
CA ARG A 73 5.29 -2.60 11.27
C ARG A 73 6.27 -2.99 10.18
N ALA A 74 5.78 -3.38 9.00
CA ALA A 74 6.64 -3.76 7.88
C ALA A 74 7.43 -2.55 7.33
N TRP A 75 6.78 -1.39 7.24
CA TRP A 75 7.42 -0.13 6.87
C TRP A 75 8.51 0.25 7.87
N HIS A 76 8.16 0.28 9.15
CA HIS A 76 9.10 0.65 10.21
C HIS A 76 10.28 -0.30 10.29
N GLY A 77 10.07 -1.61 10.25
CA GLY A 77 11.17 -2.58 10.31
C GLY A 77 12.05 -2.64 9.06
N TYR A 78 11.70 -1.93 7.98
CA TYR A 78 12.54 -1.85 6.77
C TYR A 78 13.31 -0.54 6.67
N PHE A 79 12.68 0.59 7.01
CA PHE A 79 13.27 1.93 6.85
C PHE A 79 13.87 2.53 8.13
N TYR A 80 13.62 1.93 9.29
CA TYR A 80 14.13 2.37 10.59
C TYR A 80 14.81 1.20 11.31
#